data_AF-A0A7S4EFS3-F1
#
_entry.id   AF-A0A7S4EFS3-F1
#
_cell.length_a   1.000
_cell.length_b   1.000
_cell.length_c   1.000
_cell.angle_alpha   90.00
_cell.angle_beta   90.00
_cell.angle_gamma   90.00
#
_symmetry.space_group_name_H-M   'P 1'
#
loop_
_entity.id
_entity.type
_entity.pdbx_description
1 polymer ?
#
loop_
_entity_poly.entity_id
_entity_poly.type
_entity_poly.pdbx_seq_one_letter_code
_entity_poly.pdbx_strand_id
1 'polypeptide(L)'
;DDMSMSDRSQNALFRAGRLLRQYRINAANKSSSQFLILSVDRDFVRRFPHEDGVQTLMMEDLLEKIYQSNHGEDTDRIQDHWMDEETFVRAKKIAIRCQEDYNLRNDPTRRSKSLASALNTDIEEYWTEERVQEGLHNKNLVKGRLTVTKENIKEAVVLSSGGAGADQASLFINQTRGYFNRAFHQDVVIVQMLPKEKWTSPLGKRRLIHVQSEDNDDSTINDTEDGAQSE
;
A
#
# COMPACT_ATOMS: atom_id res chain seq x y z
N ASP A 1 -32.63 -12.25 15.90
CA ASP A 1 -31.99 -11.15 15.14
C ASP A 1 -30.58 -10.90 15.59
N ASP A 2 -29.63 -11.62 15.00
CA ASP A 2 -28.20 -11.44 15.30
C ASP A 2 -27.57 -10.61 14.18
N MET A 3 -27.58 -9.29 14.35
CA MET A 3 -26.89 -8.38 13.42
C MET A 3 -25.37 -8.60 13.53
N SER A 4 -24.65 -8.58 12.41
CA SER A 4 -23.19 -8.66 12.45
C SER A 4 -22.58 -7.47 13.22
N MET A 5 -21.37 -7.62 13.76
CA MET A 5 -20.67 -6.52 14.44
C MET A 5 -20.45 -5.33 13.50
N SER A 6 -20.23 -5.58 12.20
CA SER A 6 -20.12 -4.54 11.18
C SER A 6 -21.43 -3.76 11.05
N ASP A 7 -22.57 -4.47 10.92
CA ASP A 7 -23.89 -3.85 10.81
C ASP A 7 -24.23 -3.00 12.04
N ARG A 8 -23.93 -3.50 13.24
CA ARG A 8 -24.14 -2.77 14.50
C ARG A 8 -23.33 -1.47 14.51
N SER A 9 -22.07 -1.54 14.11
CA SER A 9 -21.16 -0.38 14.09
C SER A 9 -21.61 0.66 13.08
N GLN A 10 -22.00 0.24 11.88
CA GLN A 10 -22.55 1.11 10.84
C GLN A 10 -23.84 1.82 11.29
N ASN A 11 -24.78 1.07 11.89
CA ASN A 11 -26.00 1.65 12.44
C ASN A 11 -25.72 2.65 13.58
N ALA A 12 -24.78 2.33 14.47
CA ALA A 12 -24.39 3.21 15.56
C ALA A 12 -23.79 4.53 15.04
N LEU A 13 -22.93 4.46 14.02
CA LEU A 13 -22.35 5.65 13.37
C LEU A 13 -23.44 6.53 12.76
N PHE A 14 -24.38 5.94 12.03
CA PHE A 14 -25.48 6.71 11.42
C PHE A 14 -26.38 7.37 12.47
N ARG A 15 -26.73 6.63 13.55
CA ARG A 15 -27.48 7.18 14.69
C ARG A 15 -26.74 8.32 15.38
N ALA A 16 -25.43 8.21 15.55
CA ALA A 16 -24.61 9.28 16.12
C ALA A 16 -24.68 10.55 15.25
N GLY A 17 -24.65 10.41 13.93
CA GLY A 17 -24.86 11.54 13.00
C GLY A 17 -26.19 12.25 13.21
N ARG A 18 -27.28 11.48 13.38
CA ARG A 18 -28.62 12.04 13.65
C ARG A 18 -28.67 12.80 14.97
N LEU A 19 -28.09 12.23 16.03
CA LEU A 19 -28.03 12.87 17.35
C LEU A 19 -27.23 14.19 17.31
N LEU A 20 -26.08 14.19 16.64
CA LEU A 20 -25.27 15.41 16.47
C LEU A 20 -26.02 16.51 15.72
N ARG A 21 -26.80 16.14 14.70
CA ARG A 21 -27.65 17.08 13.98
C ARG A 21 -28.75 17.65 14.88
N GLN A 22 -29.48 16.79 15.59
CA GLN A 22 -30.54 17.23 16.52
C GLN A 22 -29.98 18.19 17.58
N TYR A 23 -28.84 17.86 18.16
CA TYR A 23 -28.15 18.74 19.10
C TYR A 23 -27.85 20.11 18.49
N ARG A 24 -27.32 20.14 17.25
CA ARG A 24 -26.98 21.40 16.57
C ARG A 24 -28.22 22.23 16.23
N ILE A 25 -29.31 21.61 15.80
CA ILE A 25 -30.59 22.30 15.54
C ILE A 25 -31.07 22.99 16.81
N ASN A 26 -31.06 22.26 17.93
CA ASN A 26 -31.52 22.76 19.22
C ASN A 26 -30.61 23.86 19.79
N ALA A 27 -29.30 23.78 19.55
CA ALA A 27 -28.32 24.74 20.09
C ALA A 27 -28.21 26.03 19.25
N ALA A 28 -28.37 25.95 17.93
CA ALA A 28 -28.02 27.06 17.03
C ALA A 28 -29.22 27.77 16.39
N ASN A 29 -30.47 27.31 16.60
CA ASN A 29 -31.68 27.76 15.87
C ASN A 29 -31.49 27.82 14.34
N LYS A 30 -30.54 27.03 13.81
CA LYS A 30 -30.21 26.95 12.38
C LYS A 30 -30.63 25.58 11.86
N SER A 31 -31.77 25.55 11.19
CA SER A 31 -32.35 24.34 10.58
C SER A 31 -31.59 23.84 9.33
N SER A 32 -30.68 24.65 8.78
CA SER A 32 -30.01 24.40 7.49
C SER A 32 -28.69 23.64 7.56
N SER A 33 -28.24 23.21 8.74
CA SER A 33 -26.97 22.47 8.85
C SER A 33 -27.12 21.02 8.37
N GLN A 34 -26.41 20.67 7.30
CA GLN A 34 -26.24 19.29 6.82
C GLN A 34 -25.09 18.60 7.56
N PHE A 35 -25.26 17.32 7.88
CA PHE A 35 -24.19 16.47 8.40
C PHE A 35 -23.77 15.45 7.34
N LEU A 36 -22.48 15.38 7.07
CA LEU A 36 -21.92 14.45 6.09
C LEU A 36 -21.12 13.36 6.82
N ILE A 37 -21.39 12.10 6.50
CA ILE A 37 -20.62 10.94 6.93
C ILE A 37 -19.87 10.43 5.71
N LEU A 38 -18.54 10.49 5.75
CA LEU A 38 -17.68 10.01 4.66
C LEU A 38 -17.33 8.56 4.89
N SER A 39 -17.54 7.74 3.87
CA SER A 39 -17.22 6.32 3.90
C SER A 39 -16.49 5.89 2.64
N VAL A 40 -15.65 4.87 2.77
CA VAL A 40 -15.07 4.15 1.63
C VAL A 40 -15.86 2.87 1.33
N ASP A 41 -16.82 2.51 2.18
CA ASP A 41 -17.71 1.37 2.01
C ASP A 41 -18.95 1.80 1.19
N ARG A 42 -19.00 1.35 -0.07
CA ARG A 42 -20.12 1.62 -0.99
C ARG A 42 -21.43 1.03 -0.50
N ASP A 43 -21.41 -0.11 0.18
CA ASP A 43 -22.62 -0.77 0.66
C ASP A 43 -23.19 0.00 1.86
N PHE A 44 -22.32 0.53 2.73
CA PHE A 44 -22.73 1.47 3.77
C PHE A 44 -23.42 2.72 3.19
N VAL A 45 -22.81 3.36 2.18
CA VAL A 45 -23.39 4.57 1.55
C VAL A 45 -24.74 4.26 0.89
N ARG A 46 -24.86 3.13 0.19
CA ARG A 46 -26.12 2.69 -0.43
C ARG A 46 -27.20 2.40 0.60
N ARG A 47 -26.84 1.80 1.72
CA ARG A 47 -27.77 1.38 2.77
C ARG A 47 -28.32 2.55 3.58
N PHE A 48 -27.52 3.60 3.76
CA PHE A 48 -27.88 4.77 4.56
C PHE A 48 -27.94 6.03 3.69
N PRO A 49 -28.93 6.15 2.79
CA PRO A 49 -29.09 7.34 1.95
C PRO A 49 -29.41 8.59 2.79
N HIS A 50 -29.51 9.73 2.13
CA HIS A 50 -29.84 11.00 2.78
C HIS A 50 -31.16 10.91 3.56
N GLU A 51 -31.07 10.89 4.89
CA GLU A 51 -32.22 10.80 5.78
C GLU A 51 -31.99 11.76 6.96
N ASP A 52 -33.04 12.46 7.37
CA ASP A 52 -32.99 13.39 8.51
C ASP A 52 -31.82 14.38 8.46
N GLY A 53 -31.45 14.86 7.26
CA GLY A 53 -30.35 15.82 7.07
C GLY A 53 -28.95 15.28 7.42
N VAL A 54 -28.83 13.96 7.58
CA VAL A 54 -27.57 13.23 7.58
C VAL A 54 -27.41 12.59 6.21
N GLN A 55 -26.27 12.84 5.55
CA GLN A 55 -25.95 12.26 4.26
C GLN A 55 -24.71 11.41 4.40
N THR A 56 -24.77 10.16 3.94
CA THR A 56 -23.55 9.38 3.69
C THR A 56 -23.06 9.68 2.27
N LEU A 57 -21.74 9.79 2.12
CA LEU A 57 -21.10 10.05 0.83
C LEU A 57 -19.83 9.23 0.72
N MET A 58 -19.48 8.86 -0.51
CA MET A 58 -18.12 8.41 -0.79
C MET A 58 -17.18 9.62 -0.72
N MET A 59 -15.92 9.38 -0.34
CA MET A 59 -14.89 10.45 -0.38
C MET A 59 -14.75 11.04 -1.79
N GLU A 60 -14.83 10.20 -2.82
CA GLU A 60 -14.78 10.62 -4.23
C GLU A 60 -15.91 11.60 -4.61
N ASP A 61 -17.14 11.33 -4.15
CA ASP A 61 -18.30 12.18 -4.41
C ASP A 61 -18.19 13.53 -3.70
N LEU A 62 -17.64 13.55 -2.48
CA LEU A 62 -17.41 14.81 -1.76
C LEU A 62 -16.41 15.69 -2.51
N LEU A 63 -15.28 15.11 -2.93
CA LEU A 63 -14.24 15.83 -3.65
C LEU A 63 -14.79 16.41 -4.96
N GLU A 64 -15.61 15.66 -5.68
CA GLU A 64 -16.27 16.13 -6.90
C GLU A 64 -17.24 17.30 -6.64
N LYS A 65 -18.04 17.23 -5.57
CA LYS A 65 -18.92 18.33 -5.18
C LYS A 65 -18.15 19.60 -4.81
N ILE A 66 -17.06 19.46 -4.06
CA ILE A 66 -16.20 20.61 -3.69
C ILE A 66 -15.60 21.23 -4.96
N TYR A 67 -15.10 20.40 -5.87
CA TYR A 67 -14.54 20.86 -7.13
C TYR A 67 -15.58 21.62 -7.97
N GLN A 68 -16.78 21.06 -8.18
CA GLN A 68 -17.86 21.70 -8.94
C GLN A 68 -18.35 23.00 -8.30
N SER A 69 -18.45 23.05 -6.96
CA SER A 69 -18.88 24.25 -6.25
C SER A 69 -17.92 25.43 -6.41
N ASN A 70 -16.63 25.17 -6.63
CA ASN A 70 -15.61 26.20 -6.81
C ASN A 70 -15.48 26.66 -8.27
N HIS A 71 -15.97 25.88 -9.23
CA HIS A 71 -15.85 26.14 -10.67
C HIS A 71 -17.19 26.43 -11.36
N GLY A 72 -18.26 26.72 -10.61
CA GLY A 72 -19.56 27.13 -11.14
C GLY A 72 -19.59 28.57 -11.66
N GLU A 73 -20.57 28.89 -12.52
CA GLU A 73 -20.66 30.06 -13.44
C GLU A 73 -20.56 31.50 -12.87
N ASP A 74 -20.29 31.70 -11.57
CA ASP A 74 -20.27 33.03 -10.92
C ASP A 74 -18.85 33.40 -10.40
N THR A 75 -17.86 33.35 -11.30
CA THR A 75 -16.42 33.53 -11.00
C THR A 75 -15.91 34.98 -11.12
N ASP A 76 -16.70 35.97 -10.69
CA ASP A 76 -16.19 37.35 -10.50
C ASP A 76 -15.64 37.60 -9.09
N ARG A 77 -15.65 36.58 -8.21
CA ARG A 77 -15.03 36.66 -6.88
C ARG A 77 -13.77 35.83 -6.83
N ILE A 78 -12.65 36.52 -6.97
CA ILE A 78 -11.31 36.04 -6.62
C ILE A 78 -11.36 35.45 -5.21
N GLN A 79 -11.37 34.12 -5.10
CA GLN A 79 -11.23 33.43 -3.83
C GLN A 79 -10.51 32.11 -4.07
N ASP A 80 -9.33 32.00 -3.44
CA ASP A 80 -8.43 30.86 -3.32
C ASP A 80 -9.04 29.53 -3.78
N HIS A 81 -8.80 29.16 -5.03
CA HIS A 81 -9.07 27.81 -5.50
C HIS A 81 -8.19 26.84 -4.72
N TRP A 82 -8.77 26.19 -3.71
CA TRP A 82 -8.10 25.16 -2.91
C TRP A 82 -7.65 23.93 -3.72
N MET A 83 -8.07 23.82 -4.98
CA MET A 83 -7.68 22.76 -5.90
C MET A 83 -7.86 23.23 -7.34
N ASP A 84 -6.77 23.26 -8.12
CA ASP A 84 -6.85 23.45 -9.57
C ASP A 84 -7.29 22.15 -10.26
N GLU A 85 -7.68 22.27 -11.54
CA GLU A 85 -8.16 21.14 -12.34
C GLU A 85 -7.12 20.01 -12.46
N GLU A 86 -5.85 20.37 -12.64
CA GLU A 86 -4.76 19.40 -12.76
C GLU A 86 -4.58 18.58 -11.47
N THR A 87 -4.60 19.24 -10.31
CA THR A 87 -4.50 18.60 -9.00
C THR A 87 -5.70 17.69 -8.73
N PHE A 88 -6.91 18.12 -9.10
CA PHE A 88 -8.12 17.32 -8.94
C PHE A 88 -8.07 16.04 -9.80
N VAL A 89 -7.71 16.14 -11.07
CA VAL A 89 -7.53 15.00 -11.97
C VAL A 89 -6.47 14.04 -11.44
N ARG A 90 -5.33 14.57 -10.96
CA ARG A 90 -4.26 13.78 -10.37
C ARG A 90 -4.72 13.05 -9.10
N ALA A 91 -5.46 13.73 -8.22
CA ALA A 91 -6.00 13.13 -7.00
C ALA A 91 -6.98 12.00 -7.31
N LYS A 92 -7.89 12.18 -8.27
CA LYS A 92 -8.80 11.12 -8.75
C LYS A 92 -8.01 9.89 -9.25
N LYS A 93 -6.97 10.11 -10.06
CA LYS A 93 -6.13 9.01 -10.57
C LYS A 93 -5.43 8.25 -9.46
N ILE A 94 -4.91 8.95 -8.44
CA ILE A 94 -4.28 8.33 -7.28
C ILE A 94 -5.30 7.53 -6.47
N ALA A 95 -6.48 8.10 -6.22
CA ALA A 95 -7.54 7.43 -5.46
C ALA A 95 -7.99 6.11 -6.12
N ILE A 96 -8.19 6.12 -7.44
CA ILE A 96 -8.51 4.91 -8.22
C ILE A 96 -7.43 3.85 -8.04
N ARG A 97 -6.15 4.22 -8.26
CA ARG A 97 -5.02 3.30 -8.11
C ARG A 97 -4.93 2.75 -6.68
N CYS A 98 -5.12 3.58 -5.66
CA CYS A 98 -5.09 3.13 -4.27
C CYS A 98 -6.23 2.15 -3.96
N GLN A 99 -7.43 2.38 -4.52
CA GLN A 99 -8.56 1.47 -4.36
C GLN A 99 -8.32 0.13 -5.06
N GLU A 100 -7.74 0.15 -6.25
CA GLU A 100 -7.31 -1.05 -6.97
C GLU A 100 -6.27 -1.83 -6.18
N ASP A 101 -5.22 -1.16 -5.70
CA ASP A 101 -4.17 -1.76 -4.87
C ASP A 101 -4.76 -2.34 -3.57
N TYR A 102 -5.70 -1.65 -2.92
CA TYR A 102 -6.39 -2.14 -1.74
C TYR A 102 -7.21 -3.39 -2.05
N ASN A 103 -8.01 -3.37 -3.11
CA ASN A 103 -8.83 -4.50 -3.53
C ASN A 103 -7.95 -5.70 -3.89
N LEU A 104 -6.82 -5.48 -4.57
CA LEU A 104 -5.84 -6.53 -4.87
C LEU A 104 -5.24 -7.14 -3.61
N ARG A 105 -4.92 -6.31 -2.61
CA ARG A 105 -4.38 -6.78 -1.32
C ARG A 105 -5.42 -7.52 -0.48
N ASN A 106 -6.70 -7.18 -0.60
CA ASN A 106 -7.76 -7.69 0.28
C ASN A 106 -8.71 -8.71 -0.36
N ASP A 107 -8.63 -8.95 -1.68
CA ASP A 107 -9.37 -10.02 -2.35
C ASP A 107 -8.54 -11.31 -2.42
N PRO A 108 -8.89 -12.34 -1.63
CA PRO A 108 -8.13 -13.60 -1.59
C PRO A 108 -8.15 -14.34 -2.93
N THR A 109 -9.12 -14.08 -3.81
CA THR A 109 -9.24 -14.73 -5.13
C THR A 109 -8.36 -14.10 -6.20
N ARG A 110 -7.98 -12.83 -6.02
CA ARG A 110 -7.15 -12.06 -6.97
C ARG A 110 -5.68 -11.94 -6.57
N ARG A 111 -5.35 -12.21 -5.31
CA ARG A 111 -3.98 -12.27 -4.78
C ARG A 111 -3.01 -13.08 -5.66
N SER A 112 -3.44 -14.24 -6.15
CA SER A 112 -2.55 -15.17 -6.87
C SER A 112 -2.19 -14.81 -8.32
N LYS A 113 -2.99 -14.00 -9.02
CA LYS A 113 -2.82 -13.77 -10.47
C LYS A 113 -2.21 -12.43 -10.85
N SER A 114 -2.40 -11.39 -10.03
CA SER A 114 -2.02 -10.02 -10.41
C SER A 114 -0.59 -9.65 -10.01
N LEU A 115 -0.09 -10.13 -8.86
CA LEU A 115 1.23 -9.73 -8.35
C LEU A 115 2.38 -10.36 -9.15
N ALA A 116 2.23 -11.62 -9.57
CA ALA A 116 3.20 -12.32 -10.42
C ALA A 116 3.27 -11.72 -11.84
N SER A 117 2.12 -11.30 -12.38
CA SER A 117 2.03 -10.72 -13.73
C SER A 117 2.58 -9.29 -13.83
N ALA A 118 2.55 -8.50 -12.74
CA ALA A 118 3.01 -7.11 -12.77
C ALA A 118 4.51 -6.95 -12.45
N LEU A 119 5.14 -7.95 -11.83
CA LEU A 119 6.50 -7.83 -11.30
C LEU A 119 7.54 -8.79 -11.92
N ASN A 120 7.15 -9.69 -12.84
CA ASN A 120 8.07 -10.69 -13.44
C ASN A 120 8.92 -11.47 -12.39
N THR A 121 8.43 -11.54 -11.15
CA THR A 121 9.07 -12.20 -10.02
C THR A 121 8.00 -12.92 -9.24
N ASP A 122 8.19 -14.22 -9.01
CA ASP A 122 7.35 -15.02 -8.12
C ASP A 122 7.46 -14.47 -6.69
N ILE A 123 6.55 -13.57 -6.32
CA ILE A 123 6.45 -13.05 -4.96
C ILE A 123 5.52 -13.99 -4.19
N GLU A 124 6.05 -14.62 -3.15
CA GLU A 124 5.27 -15.51 -2.29
C GLU A 124 4.25 -14.72 -1.45
N GLU A 125 3.02 -15.23 -1.39
CA GLU A 125 1.97 -14.65 -0.57
C GLU A 125 2.23 -14.81 0.94
N TYR A 126 1.74 -13.85 1.72
CA TYR A 126 1.80 -13.97 3.17
C TYR A 126 0.87 -15.08 3.66
N TRP A 127 1.33 -15.80 4.68
CA TRP A 127 0.52 -16.84 5.32
C TRP A 127 -0.62 -16.23 6.11
N THR A 128 -1.68 -17.03 6.33
CA THR A 128 -2.80 -16.62 7.18
C THR A 128 -2.36 -16.55 8.64
N GLU A 129 -3.11 -15.82 9.46
CA GLU A 129 -2.78 -15.65 10.87
C GLU A 129 -2.78 -16.99 11.61
N GLU A 130 -3.74 -17.87 11.31
CA GLU A 130 -3.85 -19.19 11.95
C GLU A 130 -2.60 -20.04 11.69
N ARG A 131 -2.15 -20.08 10.43
CA ARG A 131 -0.95 -20.83 10.03
C ARG A 131 0.32 -20.27 10.66
N VAL A 132 0.40 -18.94 10.78
CA VAL A 132 1.52 -18.27 11.44
C VAL A 132 1.55 -18.60 12.93
N GLN A 133 0.41 -18.52 13.62
CA GLN A 133 0.30 -18.85 15.04
C GLN A 133 0.66 -20.31 15.32
N GLU A 134 0.14 -21.24 14.52
CA GLU A 134 0.48 -22.66 14.60
C GLU A 134 2.00 -22.89 14.38
N GLY A 135 2.58 -22.25 13.36
CA GLY A 135 4.01 -22.37 13.07
C GLY A 135 4.91 -21.82 14.17
N LEU A 136 4.51 -20.72 14.83
CA LEU A 136 5.20 -20.17 16.00
C LEU A 136 5.07 -21.10 17.22
N HIS A 137 3.88 -21.64 17.46
CA HIS A 137 3.64 -22.59 18.56
C HIS A 137 4.50 -23.86 18.42
N ASN A 138 4.56 -24.40 17.20
CA ASN A 138 5.34 -25.59 16.87
C ASN A 138 6.86 -25.31 16.75
N LYS A 139 7.31 -24.07 16.96
CA LYS A 139 8.72 -23.62 16.82
C LYS A 139 9.31 -23.87 15.43
N ASN A 140 8.46 -24.01 14.40
CA ASN A 140 8.88 -24.11 13.01
C ASN A 140 9.12 -22.72 12.38
N LEU A 141 8.54 -21.69 13.00
CA LEU A 141 8.73 -20.29 12.63
C LEU A 141 9.42 -19.53 13.76
N VAL A 142 10.20 -18.53 13.37
CA VAL A 142 10.90 -17.63 14.30
C VAL A 142 10.43 -16.22 14.07
N LYS A 143 9.97 -15.55 15.14
CA LYS A 143 9.68 -14.11 15.11
C LYS A 143 10.94 -13.33 15.47
N GLY A 144 11.21 -12.26 14.75
CA GLY A 144 12.38 -11.43 15.00
C GLY A 144 12.34 -10.11 14.26
N ARG A 145 13.34 -9.27 14.50
CA ARG A 145 13.48 -7.99 13.81
C ARG A 145 14.46 -8.11 12.65
N LEU A 146 14.04 -7.69 11.45
CA LEU A 146 14.86 -7.69 10.24
C LEU A 146 15.81 -6.49 10.25
N THR A 147 17.12 -6.74 10.23
CA THR A 147 18.16 -5.72 10.12
C THR A 147 18.92 -5.91 8.81
N VAL A 148 18.54 -5.13 7.79
CA VAL A 148 19.30 -5.01 6.53
C VAL A 148 20.71 -4.49 6.81
N THR A 149 21.73 -5.12 6.23
CA THR A 149 23.13 -4.74 6.44
C THR A 149 23.46 -3.44 5.69
N LYS A 150 24.37 -2.65 6.24
CA LYS A 150 24.76 -1.36 5.62
C LYS A 150 25.59 -1.57 4.36
N GLU A 151 26.32 -2.69 4.32
CA GLU A 151 27.24 -3.05 3.26
C GLU A 151 26.52 -3.60 2.03
N ASN A 152 25.33 -4.18 2.20
CA ASN A 152 24.57 -4.78 1.11
C ASN A 152 23.07 -4.78 1.41
N ILE A 153 22.33 -3.91 0.71
CA ILE A 153 20.86 -3.81 0.84
C ILE A 153 20.10 -5.10 0.52
N LYS A 154 20.75 -6.08 -0.12
CA LYS A 154 20.19 -7.40 -0.42
C LYS A 154 20.51 -8.46 0.64
N GLU A 155 21.11 -8.07 1.76
CA GLU A 155 21.47 -8.94 2.86
C GLU A 155 20.88 -8.40 4.15
N ALA A 156 20.34 -9.29 4.98
CA ALA A 156 19.79 -8.92 6.27
C ALA A 156 20.02 -10.02 7.30
N VAL A 157 19.94 -9.64 8.56
CA VAL A 157 19.95 -10.54 9.70
C VAL A 157 18.66 -10.37 10.48
N VAL A 158 18.02 -11.48 10.84
CA VAL A 158 16.91 -11.52 11.78
C VAL A 158 17.42 -11.98 13.13
N LEU A 159 17.24 -11.13 14.13
CA LEU A 159 17.52 -11.46 15.52
C LEU A 159 16.23 -11.99 16.16
N SER A 160 16.26 -13.24 16.61
CA SER A 160 15.13 -13.87 17.30
C SER A 160 14.77 -13.08 18.56
N SER A 161 13.48 -12.79 18.74
CA SER A 161 12.97 -12.11 19.93
C SER A 161 12.61 -13.08 21.07
N GLY A 162 13.09 -14.33 21.02
CA GLY A 162 12.91 -15.33 22.08
C GLY A 162 13.65 -14.94 23.37
N GLY A 163 12.92 -14.86 24.47
CA GLY A 163 13.40 -14.40 25.78
C GLY A 163 14.62 -15.13 26.33
N ALA A 164 15.29 -14.47 27.28
CA ALA A 164 16.51 -14.87 27.97
C ALA A 164 16.57 -16.39 28.26
N GLY A 165 17.26 -17.15 27.41
CA GLY A 165 17.47 -18.59 27.60
C GLY A 165 17.42 -19.44 26.33
N ALA A 166 16.92 -18.92 25.21
CA ALA A 166 17.09 -19.56 23.90
C ALA A 166 18.31 -18.96 23.19
N ASP A 167 19.22 -19.81 22.69
CA ASP A 167 20.35 -19.41 21.86
C ASP A 167 19.89 -18.34 20.85
N GLN A 168 20.47 -17.14 20.94
CA GLN A 168 20.17 -16.04 20.03
C GLN A 168 20.69 -16.38 18.64
N ALA A 169 19.97 -17.24 17.93
CA ALA A 169 20.28 -17.61 16.56
C ALA A 169 20.02 -16.39 15.67
N SER A 170 21.10 -15.80 15.18
CA SER A 170 21.04 -14.79 14.11
C SER A 170 20.78 -15.51 12.79
N LEU A 171 19.63 -15.23 12.16
CA LEU A 171 19.25 -15.85 10.90
C LEU A 171 19.61 -14.93 9.73
N PHE A 172 20.37 -15.43 8.77
CA PHE A 172 20.74 -14.68 7.57
C PHE A 172 19.66 -14.80 6.49
N ILE A 173 19.32 -13.66 5.86
CA ILE A 173 18.34 -13.59 4.78
C ILE A 173 18.96 -12.90 3.56
N ASN A 174 18.81 -13.53 2.40
CA ASN A 174 19.38 -13.07 1.14
C ASN A 174 18.29 -12.70 0.13
N GLN A 175 18.13 -11.40 -0.11
CA GLN A 175 17.15 -10.88 -1.06
C GLN A 175 17.49 -11.15 -2.52
N THR A 176 18.74 -11.52 -2.84
CA THR A 176 19.08 -11.96 -4.20
C THR A 176 18.26 -13.20 -4.60
N ARG A 177 17.78 -13.97 -3.62
CA ARG A 177 16.86 -15.10 -3.83
C ARG A 177 15.39 -14.78 -3.53
N GLY A 178 15.04 -13.51 -3.35
CA GLY A 178 13.68 -13.06 -3.07
C GLY A 178 13.17 -13.26 -1.64
N TYR A 179 14.04 -13.64 -0.69
CA TYR A 179 13.62 -14.07 0.65
C TYR A 179 13.19 -12.94 1.61
N PHE A 180 13.24 -11.65 1.25
CA PHE A 180 12.68 -10.59 2.11
C PHE A 180 11.15 -10.56 2.08
N ASN A 181 10.52 -11.06 1.02
CA ASN A 181 9.07 -10.99 0.84
C ASN A 181 8.46 -9.61 1.20
N ARG A 182 8.94 -8.57 0.52
CA ARG A 182 8.54 -7.15 0.70
C ARG A 182 8.83 -6.56 2.09
N ALA A 183 9.55 -7.24 2.97
CA ALA A 183 9.92 -6.71 4.27
C ALA A 183 10.94 -5.57 4.17
N PHE A 184 10.82 -4.59 5.06
CA PHE A 184 11.70 -3.44 5.18
C PHE A 184 12.62 -3.54 6.41
N HIS A 185 13.66 -2.71 6.40
CA HIS A 185 14.57 -2.58 7.54
C HIS A 185 13.79 -2.19 8.82
N GLN A 186 14.09 -2.86 9.93
CA GLN A 186 13.42 -2.78 11.23
C GLN A 186 12.03 -3.42 11.32
N ASP A 187 11.50 -4.03 10.27
CA ASP A 187 10.22 -4.75 10.37
C ASP A 187 10.31 -5.92 11.36
N VAL A 188 9.22 -6.16 12.07
CA VAL A 188 9.04 -7.39 12.85
C VAL A 188 8.50 -8.45 11.91
N VAL A 189 9.34 -9.42 11.60
CA VAL A 189 9.07 -10.47 10.61
C VAL A 189 8.95 -11.84 11.29
N ILE A 190 8.34 -12.76 10.57
CA ILE A 190 8.25 -14.16 10.95
C ILE A 190 8.88 -14.96 9.83
N VAL A 191 9.87 -15.77 10.16
CA VAL A 191 10.73 -16.44 9.19
C VAL A 191 10.66 -17.96 9.37
N GLN A 192 10.66 -18.66 8.24
CA GLN A 192 10.80 -20.10 8.19
C GLN A 192 12.25 -20.46 7.87
N MET A 193 12.85 -21.36 8.65
CA MET A 193 14.19 -21.85 8.34
C MET A 193 14.15 -22.75 7.10
N LEU A 194 15.04 -22.46 6.15
CA LEU A 194 15.27 -23.33 5.01
C LEU A 194 16.03 -24.60 5.42
N PRO A 195 15.95 -25.69 4.64
CA PRO A 195 16.82 -26.85 4.80
C PRO A 195 18.30 -26.48 4.76
N LYS A 196 19.14 -27.21 5.51
CA LYS A 196 20.57 -26.89 5.70
C LYS A 196 21.35 -26.82 4.39
N GLU A 197 20.92 -27.59 3.39
CA GLU A 197 21.53 -27.65 2.07
C GLU A 197 21.37 -26.34 1.29
N LYS A 198 20.41 -25.50 1.68
CA LYS A 198 20.15 -24.18 1.08
C LYS A 198 20.75 -23.03 1.90
N TRP A 199 21.46 -23.32 2.98
CA TRP A 199 22.09 -22.28 3.79
C TRP A 199 23.23 -21.64 3.02
N THR A 200 23.34 -20.32 3.15
CA THR A 200 24.37 -19.52 2.49
C THR A 200 25.02 -18.59 3.50
N SER A 201 26.25 -18.17 3.23
CA SER A 201 26.95 -17.15 4.00
C SER A 201 26.77 -15.76 3.38
N PRO A 202 26.92 -14.69 4.17
CA PRO A 202 26.98 -13.33 3.64
C PRO A 202 28.11 -13.19 2.62
N LEU A 203 27.86 -12.50 1.51
CA LEU A 203 28.87 -12.26 0.47
C LEU A 203 29.76 -11.06 0.81
N GLY A 204 29.34 -10.19 1.75
CA GLY A 204 30.10 -9.03 2.17
C GLY A 204 30.04 -7.85 1.19
N LYS A 205 31.02 -6.93 1.30
CA LYS A 205 31.06 -5.66 0.54
C LYS A 205 30.98 -5.91 -0.98
N ARG A 206 29.83 -5.64 -1.58
CA ARG A 206 29.74 -5.47 -3.03
C ARG A 206 30.33 -4.11 -3.39
N ARG A 207 31.37 -4.08 -4.24
CA ARG A 207 31.73 -2.87 -4.97
C ARG A 207 30.50 -2.48 -5.82
N LEU A 208 30.03 -1.25 -5.68
CA LEU A 208 29.07 -0.65 -6.61
C LEU A 208 29.75 -0.66 -7.98
N ILE A 209 29.41 -1.62 -8.84
CA ILE A 209 29.77 -1.56 -10.24
C ILE A 209 28.75 -0.63 -10.88
N HIS A 210 29.21 0.56 -11.25
CA HIS A 210 28.42 1.47 -12.07
C HIS A 210 28.28 0.79 -13.43
N VAL A 211 27.12 0.20 -13.70
CA VAL A 211 26.77 -0.20 -15.07
C VAL A 211 26.50 1.11 -15.79
N GLN A 212 27.53 1.68 -16.42
CA GLN A 212 27.30 2.62 -17.50
C GLN A 212 26.60 1.81 -18.59
N SER A 213 25.32 2.09 -18.80
CA SER A 213 24.65 1.74 -20.04
C SER A 213 25.39 2.50 -21.14
N GLU A 214 26.29 1.81 -21.82
CA GLU A 214 26.82 2.26 -23.11
C GLU A 214 25.64 2.24 -24.09
N ASP A 215 24.94 3.37 -24.18
CA ASP A 215 24.20 3.73 -25.37
C ASP A 215 25.25 4.01 -26.46
N ASN A 216 25.50 3.02 -27.31
CA ASN A 216 26.00 3.21 -28.67
C ASN A 216 25.81 1.92 -29.48
N ASP A 217 24.88 1.96 -30.42
CA ASP A 217 25.11 1.44 -31.77
C ASP A 217 24.11 2.11 -32.72
N ASP A 218 24.44 3.35 -33.07
CA ASP A 218 24.01 3.99 -34.30
C ASP A 218 24.69 3.26 -35.46
N SER A 219 23.93 2.46 -36.19
CA SER A 219 24.37 1.79 -37.41
C SER A 219 23.99 2.63 -38.62
N THR A 220 24.78 3.68 -38.90
CA THR A 220 24.84 4.26 -40.25
C THR A 220 26.08 3.72 -40.97
N ILE A 221 25.85 2.64 -41.72
CA ILE A 221 26.77 2.14 -42.74
C ILE A 221 26.80 3.17 -43.88
N ASN A 222 27.93 3.85 -44.05
CA ASN A 222 28.31 4.45 -45.33
C ASN A 222 29.71 3.94 -45.67
N ASP A 223 29.74 2.94 -46.55
CA ASP A 223 30.94 2.55 -47.27
C ASP A 223 31.37 3.72 -48.17
N THR A 224 32.58 4.21 -48.00
CA THR A 224 33.31 4.82 -49.11
C THR A 224 34.76 4.44 -48.99
N GLU A 225 35.25 3.94 -50.12
CA GLU A 225 36.52 3.31 -50.35
C GLU A 225 37.72 4.24 -50.12
N ASP A 226 38.85 3.54 -49.93
CA ASP A 226 40.14 3.79 -50.57
C ASP A 226 41.20 4.62 -49.83
N GLY A 227 42.44 4.10 -49.91
CA GLY A 227 43.63 4.95 -49.80
C GLY A 227 44.60 4.65 -48.65
N ALA A 228 45.31 3.53 -48.76
CA ALA A 228 46.78 3.46 -48.81
C ALA A 228 47.68 4.08 -47.69
N GLN A 229 48.62 3.24 -47.26
CA GLN A 229 50.04 3.53 -46.94
C GLN A 229 50.33 4.20 -45.57
N SER A 230 50.83 3.44 -44.59
CA SER A 230 52.24 3.07 -44.36
C SER A 230 53.13 4.27 -43.95
N GLU A 231 53.43 4.37 -42.66
CA GLU A 231 54.77 4.18 -42.07
C GLU A 231 54.66 4.05 -40.55
#